data_AF-A0A9P9T7T5-F1
#
_entry.id   AF-A0A9P9T7T5-F1
#
_cell.length_a   1.000
_cell.length_b   1.000
_cell.length_c   1.000
_cell.angle_alpha   90.00
_cell.angle_beta   90.00
_cell.angle_gamma   90.00
#
_symmetry.space_group_name_H-M   'P 1'
#
loop_
_entity.id
_entity.type
_entity.pdbx_description
1 polymer ?
#
loop_
_entity_poly.entity_id
_entity_poly.type
_entity_poly.pdbx_seq_one_letter_code
_entity_poly.pdbx_strand_id
1 'polypeptide(L)'
;MSPLLFRKLPLRSLSAFSTLLSYRASPTMPLKPVASPSSPVHWILDWDGTITSHDTLDALVNISATTKPNFPTLKHWNRVTQAYLDDYTTTLAELAPGGALPKTVEEEKTLLESLQVVEQRSLDRVSESGIFQGLTKEQLSQGANTAITSQQIQIRTGYVDFFNHIQSHKTNFHILSVNWSRHFILACISAAGAELRLDSIYANELQGIQEGTSSNGHISPDGNTKIVSSGDKLQCLEHLRSANLTSGKSSQIVYIGDSWTDIECLLAADLGICIRDDPMGSSQKRLAEALERLGIQCLPLKDWEKSDKWNVVWARDFDEINEWAQSTGR
;
A
#
# COMPACT_ATOMS: atom_id res chain seq x y z
N MET A 1 -0.55 -6.39 3.46
CA MET A 1 -1.46 -7.37 4.11
C MET A 1 -1.14 -8.75 3.56
N SER A 2 -0.57 -9.68 4.35
CA SER A 2 -0.17 -10.99 3.83
C SER A 2 -1.37 -11.86 3.41
N PRO A 3 -1.47 -12.28 2.13
CA PRO A 3 -2.61 -13.04 1.62
C PRO A 3 -2.68 -14.49 2.14
N LEU A 4 -1.73 -14.92 2.97
CA LEU A 4 -1.73 -16.23 3.63
C LEU A 4 -2.73 -16.33 4.81
N LEU A 5 -3.30 -15.22 5.27
CA LEU A 5 -4.06 -15.19 6.54
C LEU A 5 -5.57 -15.46 6.40
N PHE A 6 -6.16 -15.47 5.19
CA PHE A 6 -7.62 -15.57 5.01
C PHE A 6 -8.17 -16.98 4.67
N ARG A 7 -7.39 -18.05 4.80
CA ARG A 7 -7.88 -19.42 4.48
C ARG A 7 -8.90 -20.02 5.47
N LYS A 8 -9.37 -19.30 6.50
CA LYS A 8 -10.30 -19.86 7.50
C LYS A 8 -11.32 -18.87 8.06
N LEU A 9 -12.32 -18.44 7.30
CA LEU A 9 -13.58 -17.93 7.88
C LEU A 9 -14.79 -18.34 7.00
N PRO A 10 -15.89 -18.85 7.58
CA PRO A 10 -17.08 -19.26 6.83
C PRO A 10 -18.02 -18.06 6.56
N LEU A 11 -18.47 -17.93 5.31
CA LEU A 11 -19.51 -17.00 4.89
C LEU A 11 -20.88 -17.47 5.42
N ARG A 12 -21.62 -16.59 6.08
CA ARG A 12 -23.08 -16.73 6.27
C ARG A 12 -23.77 -15.48 5.71
N SER A 13 -24.71 -15.73 4.80
CA SER A 13 -25.64 -14.75 4.27
C SER A 13 -26.57 -14.24 5.37
N LEU A 14 -27.14 -13.03 5.20
CA LEU A 14 -28.56 -12.77 5.46
C LEU A 14 -29.01 -11.39 4.98
N SER A 15 -30.33 -11.32 4.78
CA SER A 15 -31.10 -10.42 3.93
C SER A 15 -31.48 -9.07 4.53
N ALA A 16 -31.84 -8.16 3.63
CA ALA A 16 -32.20 -6.76 3.80
C ALA A 16 -33.43 -6.46 4.69
N PHE A 17 -33.41 -5.29 5.33
CA PHE A 17 -34.58 -4.46 5.59
C PHE A 17 -34.25 -2.97 5.43
N SER A 18 -35.15 -2.25 4.76
CA SER A 18 -35.08 -0.83 4.39
C SER A 18 -35.78 0.04 5.44
N THR A 19 -35.19 1.17 5.81
CA THR A 19 -35.95 2.31 6.36
C THR A 19 -35.28 3.61 5.94
N LEU A 20 -36.04 4.44 5.23
CA LEU A 20 -35.70 5.79 4.77
C LEU A 20 -35.71 6.77 5.93
N LEU A 21 -34.67 7.61 6.05
CA LEU A 21 -34.74 8.88 6.76
C LEU A 21 -33.84 9.93 6.08
N SER A 22 -34.37 11.14 6.02
CA SER A 22 -34.01 12.26 5.16
C SER A 22 -32.63 12.85 5.45
N TYR A 23 -31.82 12.96 4.39
CA TYR A 23 -30.48 13.55 4.36
C TYR A 23 -30.55 15.09 4.34
N ARG A 24 -29.84 15.76 5.26
CA ARG A 24 -29.50 17.19 5.13
C ARG A 24 -28.11 17.29 4.51
N ALA A 25 -28.01 18.08 3.44
CA ALA A 25 -26.79 18.22 2.65
C ALA A 25 -25.66 18.90 3.44
N SER A 26 -24.51 18.24 3.51
CA SER A 26 -23.23 18.79 3.92
C SER A 26 -22.47 19.37 2.71
N PRO A 27 -21.48 20.27 2.92
CA PRO A 27 -20.91 21.11 1.87
C PRO A 27 -20.14 20.30 0.82
N THR A 28 -20.36 20.63 -0.45
CA THR A 28 -19.73 20.02 -1.62
C THR A 28 -18.22 20.25 -1.62
N MET A 29 -17.42 19.17 -1.62
CA MET A 29 -16.01 19.22 -2.01
C MET A 29 -15.89 19.80 -3.44
N PRO A 30 -14.88 20.64 -3.72
CA PRO A 30 -14.64 21.14 -5.06
C PRO A 30 -14.39 19.97 -6.03
N LEU A 31 -14.96 20.06 -7.23
CA LEU A 31 -14.77 19.08 -8.31
C LEU A 31 -13.28 18.97 -8.65
N LYS A 32 -12.74 17.75 -8.69
CA LYS A 32 -11.37 17.49 -9.14
C LYS A 32 -11.19 18.02 -10.57
N PRO A 33 -10.05 18.64 -10.92
CA PRO A 33 -9.76 18.98 -12.31
C PRO A 33 -9.77 17.71 -13.17
N VAL A 34 -10.42 17.77 -14.34
CA VAL A 34 -10.38 16.69 -15.33
C VAL A 34 -8.93 16.52 -15.79
N ALA A 35 -8.43 15.29 -15.79
CA ALA A 35 -7.05 15.00 -16.14
C ALA A 35 -6.76 15.38 -17.61
N SER A 36 -6.07 16.51 -17.85
CA SER A 36 -5.54 16.90 -19.17
C SER A 36 -4.48 15.89 -19.67
N PRO A 37 -4.51 15.50 -20.95
CA PRO A 37 -3.52 14.57 -21.53
C PRO A 37 -2.08 15.11 -21.60
N SER A 38 -1.88 16.42 -21.44
CA SER A 38 -0.57 17.09 -21.63
C SER A 38 0.15 17.47 -20.34
N SER A 39 -0.44 17.21 -19.18
CA SER A 39 0.18 17.56 -17.89
C SER A 39 1.17 16.47 -17.47
N PRO A 40 2.39 16.82 -17.00
CA PRO A 40 3.32 15.86 -16.45
C PRO A 40 2.66 15.00 -15.36
N VAL A 41 2.91 13.69 -15.38
CA VAL A 41 2.38 12.79 -14.35
C VAL A 41 3.40 12.62 -13.23
N HIS A 42 2.89 12.56 -12.00
CA HIS A 42 3.60 12.10 -10.82
C HIS A 42 3.00 10.74 -10.42
N TRP A 43 3.76 9.68 -10.63
CA TRP A 43 3.38 8.32 -10.32
C TRP A 43 3.73 8.00 -8.87
N ILE A 44 2.75 7.60 -8.09
CA ILE A 44 2.94 7.15 -6.70
C ILE A 44 2.35 5.76 -6.57
N LEU A 45 3.17 4.78 -6.23
CA LEU A 45 2.78 3.37 -6.20
C LEU A 45 2.94 2.80 -4.80
N ASP A 46 1.99 1.98 -4.35
CA ASP A 46 2.24 1.07 -3.24
C ASP A 46 3.20 -0.07 -3.65
N TRP A 47 3.77 -0.75 -2.66
CA TRP A 47 4.72 -1.85 -2.84
C TRP A 47 4.06 -3.23 -2.76
N ASP A 48 3.53 -3.61 -1.60
CA ASP A 48 3.05 -4.95 -1.28
C ASP A 48 1.70 -5.21 -1.93
N GLY A 49 1.57 -6.22 -2.80
CA GLY A 49 0.32 -6.48 -3.54
C GLY A 49 0.08 -5.54 -4.74
N THR A 50 0.87 -4.48 -4.88
CA THR A 50 0.85 -3.54 -6.00
C THR A 50 2.05 -3.75 -6.94
N ILE A 51 3.25 -3.26 -6.61
CA ILE A 51 4.46 -3.54 -7.42
C ILE A 51 4.86 -5.01 -7.32
N THR A 52 4.71 -5.60 -6.14
CA THR A 52 4.87 -7.03 -5.92
C THR A 52 3.52 -7.72 -6.03
N SER A 53 3.50 -8.97 -6.49
CA SER A 53 2.25 -9.72 -6.64
C SER A 53 1.62 -10.07 -5.28
N HIS A 54 2.42 -10.14 -4.22
CA HIS A 54 2.03 -10.52 -2.88
C HIS A 54 2.82 -9.74 -1.83
N ASP A 55 2.34 -9.77 -0.59
CA ASP A 55 3.02 -9.21 0.57
C ASP A 55 4.42 -9.78 0.78
N THR A 56 5.37 -8.92 1.16
CA THR A 56 6.79 -9.25 1.27
C THR A 56 7.30 -9.35 2.71
N LEU A 57 6.44 -9.17 3.73
CA LEU A 57 6.89 -9.20 5.13
C LEU A 57 7.43 -10.57 5.55
N ASP A 58 6.82 -11.66 5.08
CA ASP A 58 7.34 -13.01 5.35
C ASP A 58 8.75 -13.19 4.76
N ALA A 59 9.04 -12.60 3.59
CA ALA A 59 10.37 -12.62 3.02
C ALA A 59 11.37 -11.81 3.85
N LEU A 60 10.99 -10.61 4.28
CA LEU A 60 11.79 -9.78 5.17
C LEU A 60 12.10 -10.49 6.50
N VAL A 61 11.12 -11.16 7.11
CA VAL A 61 11.30 -11.95 8.34
C VAL A 61 12.22 -13.15 8.08
N ASN A 62 12.10 -13.82 6.93
CA ASN A 62 12.94 -14.98 6.58
C ASN A 62 14.41 -14.61 6.39
N ILE A 63 14.71 -13.38 5.95
CA ILE A 63 16.10 -12.89 5.93
C ILE A 63 16.67 -12.92 7.36
N SER A 64 15.92 -12.40 8.34
CA SER A 64 16.35 -12.43 9.73
C SER A 64 16.45 -13.85 10.30
N ALA A 65 15.53 -14.74 9.95
CA ALA A 65 15.59 -16.15 10.36
C ALA A 65 16.86 -16.84 9.83
N THR A 66 17.26 -16.52 8.60
CA THR A 66 18.44 -17.09 7.95
C THR A 66 19.75 -16.55 8.56
N THR A 67 19.80 -15.26 8.90
CA THR A 67 21.00 -14.64 9.47
C THR A 67 21.20 -14.95 10.95
N LYS A 68 20.14 -15.32 11.66
CA LYS A 68 20.15 -15.66 13.10
C LYS A 68 19.54 -17.04 13.36
N PRO A 69 20.16 -18.15 12.93
CA PRO A 69 19.55 -19.49 13.03
C PRO A 69 19.30 -19.95 14.48
N ASN A 70 20.04 -19.41 15.45
CA ASN A 70 19.87 -19.72 16.87
C ASN A 70 18.79 -18.87 17.56
N PHE A 71 18.30 -17.83 16.90
CA PHE A 71 17.22 -17.00 17.40
C PHE A 71 15.88 -17.55 16.87
N PRO A 72 14.84 -17.72 17.70
CA PRO A 72 13.60 -18.37 17.28
C PRO A 72 12.68 -17.40 16.50
N THR A 73 13.19 -16.83 15.39
CA THR A 73 12.52 -15.81 14.56
C THR A 73 11.11 -16.22 14.19
N LEU A 74 10.93 -17.41 13.60
CA LEU A 74 9.62 -17.87 13.12
C LEU A 74 8.62 -18.09 14.25
N LYS A 75 9.09 -18.50 15.44
CA LYS A 75 8.23 -18.63 16.62
C LYS A 75 7.75 -17.27 17.11
N HIS A 76 8.65 -16.28 17.17
CA HIS A 76 8.27 -14.91 17.51
C HIS A 76 7.33 -14.32 16.46
N TRP A 77 7.60 -14.55 15.18
CA TRP A 77 6.78 -14.10 14.07
C TRP A 77 5.35 -14.62 14.13
N ASN A 78 5.18 -15.94 14.33
CA ASN A 78 3.87 -16.55 14.49
C ASN A 78 3.11 -15.96 15.69
N ARG A 79 3.80 -15.72 16.81
CA ARG A 79 3.17 -15.14 18.01
C ARG A 79 2.69 -13.71 17.78
N VAL A 80 3.53 -12.85 17.18
CA VAL A 80 3.13 -11.45 16.95
C VAL A 80 2.07 -11.33 15.86
N THR A 81 2.12 -12.20 14.84
CA THR A 81 1.08 -12.31 13.80
C THR A 81 -0.26 -12.70 14.41
N GLN A 82 -0.30 -13.74 15.26
CA GLN A 82 -1.53 -14.14 15.93
C GLN A 82 -2.10 -13.02 16.81
N ALA A 83 -1.25 -12.36 17.59
CA ALA A 83 -1.66 -11.25 18.44
C ALA A 83 -2.21 -10.06 17.64
N TYR A 84 -1.67 -9.81 16.44
CA TYR A 84 -2.21 -8.82 15.50
C TYR A 84 -3.60 -9.22 15.01
N LEU A 85 -3.79 -10.45 14.55
CA LEU A 85 -5.11 -10.92 14.08
C LEU A 85 -6.17 -10.82 15.17
N ASP A 86 -5.81 -11.18 16.41
CA ASP A 86 -6.73 -11.15 17.56
C ASP A 86 -7.13 -9.70 17.88
N ASP A 87 -6.17 -8.78 17.95
CA ASP A 87 -6.44 -7.35 18.15
C ASP A 87 -7.27 -6.77 17.02
N TYR A 88 -6.90 -7.07 15.78
CA TYR A 88 -7.58 -6.58 14.59
C TYR A 88 -9.04 -7.02 14.56
N THR A 89 -9.29 -8.30 14.79
CA THR A 89 -10.64 -8.86 14.80
C THR A 89 -11.47 -8.27 15.94
N THR A 90 -10.89 -8.15 17.13
CA THR A 90 -11.58 -7.61 18.32
C THR A 90 -11.92 -6.14 18.11
N THR A 91 -10.94 -5.31 17.75
CA THR A 91 -11.14 -3.88 17.55
C THR A 91 -12.07 -3.61 16.37
N LEU A 92 -12.00 -4.36 15.28
CA LEU A 92 -12.94 -4.20 14.17
C LEU A 92 -14.38 -4.57 14.58
N ALA A 93 -14.58 -5.61 15.39
CA ALA A 93 -15.90 -5.98 15.89
C ALA A 93 -16.48 -4.93 16.85
N GLU A 94 -15.62 -4.24 17.62
CA GLU A 94 -16.03 -3.12 18.49
C GLU A 94 -16.39 -1.87 17.68
N LEU A 95 -15.58 -1.54 16.67
CA LEU A 95 -15.78 -0.34 15.84
C LEU A 95 -16.90 -0.52 14.79
N ALA A 96 -17.16 -1.74 14.35
CA ALA A 96 -18.22 -2.09 13.41
C ALA A 96 -19.05 -3.29 13.94
N PRO A 97 -19.88 -3.10 14.98
CA PRO A 97 -20.67 -4.17 15.58
C PRO A 97 -21.55 -4.89 14.56
N GLY A 98 -21.55 -6.23 14.60
CA GLY A 98 -22.30 -7.06 13.66
C GLY A 98 -21.78 -7.01 12.21
N GLY A 99 -20.57 -6.49 11.99
CA GLY A 99 -20.00 -6.32 10.64
C GLY A 99 -20.59 -5.14 9.88
N ALA A 100 -21.29 -4.23 10.56
CA ALA A 100 -21.86 -3.03 9.97
C ALA A 100 -20.77 -2.00 9.67
N LEU A 101 -20.07 -2.19 8.54
CA LEU A 101 -19.08 -1.25 8.06
C LEU A 101 -19.73 0.08 7.60
N PRO A 102 -18.96 1.20 7.61
CA PRO A 102 -19.40 2.53 7.19
C PRO A 102 -20.16 2.60 5.86
N LYS A 103 -20.93 3.65 5.60
CA LYS A 103 -21.57 3.83 4.28
C LYS A 103 -21.16 5.11 3.59
N THR A 104 -20.38 5.94 4.26
CA THR A 104 -19.84 7.20 3.74
C THR A 104 -18.33 7.19 3.82
N VAL A 105 -17.69 7.95 2.93
CA VAL A 105 -16.22 8.04 2.88
C VAL A 105 -15.68 8.64 4.17
N GLU A 106 -16.39 9.61 4.75
CA GLU A 106 -16.00 10.25 6.00
C GLU A 106 -16.01 9.26 7.17
N GLU A 107 -17.05 8.43 7.30
CA GLU A 107 -17.10 7.38 8.33
C GLU A 107 -16.04 6.29 8.09
N GLU A 108 -15.76 5.94 6.84
CA GLU A 108 -14.68 4.99 6.49
C GLU A 108 -13.31 5.50 6.96
N LYS A 109 -13.02 6.78 6.73
CA LYS A 109 -11.79 7.42 7.21
C LYS A 109 -11.70 7.36 8.73
N THR A 110 -12.78 7.71 9.43
CA THR A 110 -12.82 7.63 10.91
C THR A 110 -12.60 6.20 11.42
N LEU A 111 -13.15 5.20 10.75
CA LEU A 111 -12.91 3.79 11.08
C LEU A 111 -11.42 3.43 10.91
N LEU A 112 -10.81 3.81 9.80
CA LEU A 112 -9.40 3.50 9.50
C LEU A 112 -8.44 4.22 10.43
N GLU A 113 -8.72 5.47 10.78
CA GLU A 113 -8.00 6.23 11.80
C GLU A 113 -8.09 5.52 13.16
N SER A 114 -9.29 5.06 13.54
CA SER A 114 -9.49 4.31 14.79
C SER A 114 -8.75 2.96 14.80
N LEU A 115 -8.56 2.33 13.65
CA LEU A 115 -7.79 1.09 13.51
C LEU A 115 -6.27 1.31 13.58
N GLN A 116 -5.77 2.53 13.42
CA GLN A 116 -4.32 2.83 13.45
C GLN A 116 -3.65 2.36 14.75
N VAL A 117 -4.38 2.39 15.88
CA VAL A 117 -3.87 1.91 17.17
C VAL A 117 -3.54 0.42 17.17
N VAL A 118 -4.26 -0.39 16.38
CA VAL A 118 -3.97 -1.83 16.21
C VAL A 118 -2.67 -2.00 15.43
N GLU A 119 -2.51 -1.25 14.35
CA GLU A 119 -1.31 -1.29 13.51
C GLU A 119 -0.07 -0.86 14.32
N GLN A 120 -0.18 0.20 15.11
CA GLN A 120 0.89 0.66 15.98
C GLN A 120 1.29 -0.40 17.03
N ARG A 121 0.33 -1.01 17.72
CA ARG A 121 0.58 -2.12 18.67
C ARG A 121 1.26 -3.32 17.99
N SER A 122 0.93 -3.59 16.73
CA SER A 122 1.57 -4.64 15.94
C SER A 122 3.06 -4.37 15.75
N LEU A 123 3.41 -3.15 15.29
CA LEU A 123 4.81 -2.74 15.10
C LEU A 123 5.60 -2.74 16.42
N ASP A 124 4.99 -2.33 17.52
CA ASP A 124 5.63 -2.34 18.84
C ASP A 124 5.99 -3.77 19.26
N ARG A 125 5.06 -4.72 19.11
CA ARG A 125 5.33 -6.14 19.38
C ARG A 125 6.43 -6.72 18.50
N VAL A 126 6.46 -6.34 17.22
CA VAL A 126 7.52 -6.77 16.30
C VAL A 126 8.86 -6.21 16.75
N SER A 127 8.92 -4.93 17.13
CA SER A 127 10.14 -4.29 17.63
C SER A 127 10.64 -4.95 18.92
N GLU A 128 9.76 -5.12 19.90
CA GLU A 128 10.05 -5.77 21.20
C GLU A 128 10.44 -7.24 21.05
N SER A 129 10.00 -7.91 19.98
CA SER A 129 10.32 -9.31 19.76
C SER A 129 11.80 -9.54 19.43
N GLY A 130 12.55 -8.52 19.02
CA GLY A 130 13.94 -8.66 18.59
C GLY A 130 14.09 -9.37 17.23
N ILE A 131 13.00 -9.58 16.49
CA ILE A 131 13.03 -10.22 15.16
C ILE A 131 14.05 -9.53 14.26
N PHE A 132 14.16 -8.20 14.24
CA PHE A 132 15.10 -7.51 13.34
C PHE A 132 16.40 -7.05 14.00
N GLN A 133 16.57 -7.28 15.32
CA GLN A 133 17.79 -6.86 16.02
C GLN A 133 19.03 -7.57 15.46
N GLY A 134 20.09 -6.82 15.21
CA GLY A 134 21.37 -7.30 14.68
C GLY A 134 21.40 -7.50 13.17
N LEU A 135 20.30 -7.26 12.45
CA LEU A 135 20.28 -7.35 10.99
C LEU A 135 21.10 -6.20 10.39
N THR A 136 21.94 -6.47 9.38
CA THR A 136 22.73 -5.43 8.69
C THR A 136 22.16 -5.08 7.31
N LYS A 137 22.59 -3.94 6.76
CA LYS A 137 22.22 -3.50 5.40
C LYS A 137 22.66 -4.50 4.32
N GLU A 138 23.83 -5.11 4.49
CA GLU A 138 24.41 -6.08 3.55
C GLU A 138 23.59 -7.37 3.56
N GLN A 139 23.25 -7.87 4.76
CA GLN A 139 22.40 -9.04 4.92
C GLN A 139 21.00 -8.81 4.33
N LEU A 140 20.43 -7.62 4.54
CA LEU A 140 19.16 -7.22 3.97
C LEU A 140 19.20 -7.21 2.44
N SER A 141 20.25 -6.60 1.86
CA SER A 141 20.46 -6.55 0.42
C SER A 141 20.64 -7.94 -0.21
N GLN A 142 21.46 -8.79 0.40
CA GLN A 142 21.70 -10.17 -0.04
C GLN A 142 20.43 -11.02 0.05
N GLY A 143 19.68 -10.87 1.15
CA GLY A 143 18.41 -11.55 1.37
C GLY A 143 17.34 -11.13 0.37
N ALA A 144 17.21 -9.83 0.08
CA ALA A 144 16.31 -9.31 -0.94
C ALA A 144 16.64 -9.85 -2.33
N ASN A 145 17.93 -9.85 -2.72
CA ASN A 145 18.37 -10.42 -3.98
C ASN A 145 18.04 -11.91 -4.08
N THR A 146 18.28 -12.67 -3.00
CA THR A 146 17.91 -14.09 -2.92
C THR A 146 16.41 -14.28 -3.06
N ALA A 147 15.59 -13.46 -2.40
CA ALA A 147 14.13 -13.56 -2.45
C ALA A 147 13.57 -13.31 -3.86
N ILE A 148 14.14 -12.36 -4.62
CA ILE A 148 13.77 -12.08 -6.01
C ILE A 148 14.24 -13.21 -6.93
N THR A 149 15.52 -13.59 -6.87
CA THR A 149 16.10 -14.62 -7.75
C THR A 149 15.50 -16.01 -7.54
N SER A 150 15.09 -16.33 -6.30
CA SER A 150 14.39 -17.58 -5.96
C SER A 150 12.87 -17.54 -6.16
N GLN A 151 12.32 -16.42 -6.67
CA GLN A 151 10.87 -16.23 -6.89
C GLN A 151 10.01 -16.29 -5.61
N GLN A 152 10.64 -16.12 -4.43
CA GLN A 152 9.90 -15.90 -3.18
C GLN A 152 9.17 -14.55 -3.20
N ILE A 153 9.78 -13.54 -3.81
CA ILE A 153 9.13 -12.26 -4.15
C ILE A 153 9.04 -12.17 -5.66
N GLN A 154 7.83 -11.92 -6.15
CA GLN A 154 7.56 -11.77 -7.58
C GLN A 154 7.14 -10.33 -7.85
N ILE A 155 7.94 -9.64 -8.67
CA ILE A 155 7.55 -8.35 -9.25
C ILE A 155 6.38 -8.59 -10.20
N ARG A 156 5.34 -7.76 -10.08
CA ARG A 156 4.11 -7.86 -10.87
C ARG A 156 4.42 -7.68 -12.35
N THR A 157 3.75 -8.46 -13.18
CA THR A 157 3.84 -8.43 -14.64
C THR A 157 3.75 -6.99 -15.17
N GLY A 158 4.64 -6.65 -16.11
CA GLY A 158 4.73 -5.34 -16.76
C GLY A 158 5.45 -4.24 -15.97
N TYR A 159 5.76 -4.44 -14.68
CA TYR A 159 6.28 -3.34 -13.85
C TYR A 159 7.61 -2.78 -14.35
N VAL A 160 8.55 -3.65 -14.77
CA VAL A 160 9.87 -3.21 -15.23
C VAL A 160 9.76 -2.38 -16.51
N ASP A 161 8.90 -2.80 -17.45
CA ASP A 161 8.67 -2.07 -18.70
C ASP A 161 7.94 -0.74 -18.45
N PHE A 162 6.94 -0.76 -17.57
CA PHE A 162 6.30 0.46 -17.08
C PHE A 162 7.31 1.42 -16.42
N PHE A 163 8.18 0.91 -15.54
CA PHE A 163 9.20 1.70 -14.86
C PHE A 163 10.19 2.34 -15.87
N ASN A 164 10.63 1.58 -16.87
CA ASN A 164 11.49 2.09 -17.93
C ASN A 164 10.79 3.17 -18.76
N HIS A 165 9.49 2.99 -19.07
CA HIS A 165 8.67 3.98 -19.77
C HIS A 165 8.62 5.30 -19.00
N ILE A 166 8.25 5.28 -17.71
CA ILE A 166 8.12 6.50 -16.91
C ILE A 166 9.46 7.23 -16.70
N GLN A 167 10.57 6.49 -16.60
CA GLN A 167 11.92 7.05 -16.44
C GLN A 167 12.38 7.74 -17.72
N SER A 168 12.08 7.17 -18.90
CA SER A 168 12.42 7.78 -20.19
C SER A 168 11.70 9.12 -20.43
N HIS A 169 10.51 9.29 -19.85
CA HIS A 169 9.72 10.52 -19.90
C HIS A 169 10.06 11.52 -18.79
N LYS A 170 11.05 11.21 -17.92
CA LYS A 170 11.48 12.05 -16.79
C LYS A 170 10.31 12.49 -15.90
N THR A 171 9.35 11.59 -15.72
CA THR A 171 8.21 11.82 -14.82
C THR A 171 8.65 11.68 -13.37
N ASN A 172 7.93 12.32 -12.45
CA ASN A 172 8.19 12.11 -11.03
C ASN A 172 7.65 10.72 -10.63
N PHE A 173 8.40 9.99 -9.82
CA PHE A 173 8.03 8.65 -9.37
C PHE A 173 8.39 8.46 -7.90
N HIS A 174 7.45 7.91 -7.12
CA HIS A 174 7.67 7.52 -5.74
C HIS A 174 6.98 6.20 -5.39
N ILE A 175 7.59 5.44 -4.50
CA ILE A 175 6.96 4.31 -3.81
C ILE A 175 6.45 4.82 -2.45
N LEU A 176 5.21 4.51 -2.09
CA LEU A 176 4.59 4.86 -0.82
C LEU A 176 3.99 3.63 -0.13
N SER A 177 4.66 3.14 0.90
CA SER A 177 4.35 1.83 1.50
C SER A 177 4.34 1.84 3.03
N VAL A 178 3.53 0.96 3.60
CA VAL A 178 3.54 0.62 5.04
C VAL A 178 4.62 -0.41 5.40
N ASN A 179 5.37 -0.93 4.41
CA ASN A 179 6.45 -1.90 4.65
C ASN A 179 7.47 -1.37 5.66
N TRP A 180 8.19 -2.29 6.30
CA TRP A 180 9.05 -1.99 7.45
C TRP A 180 10.48 -1.59 7.08
N SER A 181 10.87 -1.70 5.81
CA SER A 181 12.20 -1.28 5.38
C SER A 181 12.23 -0.74 3.94
N ARG A 182 12.53 0.57 3.81
CA ARG A 182 12.83 1.18 2.50
C ARG A 182 14.08 0.59 1.85
N HIS A 183 15.10 0.22 2.61
CA HIS A 183 16.29 -0.43 2.05
C HIS A 183 15.97 -1.83 1.49
N PHE A 184 15.06 -2.56 2.12
CA PHE A 184 14.58 -3.84 1.59
C PHE A 184 13.85 -3.68 0.26
N ILE A 185 12.91 -2.71 0.18
CA ILE A 185 12.21 -2.38 -1.06
C ILE A 185 13.22 -2.01 -2.14
N LEU A 186 14.17 -1.12 -1.84
CA LEU A 186 15.19 -0.68 -2.78
C LEU A 186 16.00 -1.85 -3.33
N ALA A 187 16.46 -2.75 -2.45
CA ALA A 187 17.24 -3.91 -2.84
C ALA A 187 16.43 -4.90 -3.71
N CYS A 188 15.13 -5.08 -3.44
CA CYS A 188 14.25 -5.89 -4.26
C CYS A 188 14.07 -5.29 -5.68
N ILE A 189 13.81 -3.99 -5.75
CA ILE A 189 13.68 -3.24 -7.01
C ILE A 189 14.96 -3.32 -7.84
N SER A 190 16.12 -3.10 -7.22
CA SER A 190 17.42 -3.22 -7.89
C SER A 190 17.69 -4.65 -8.37
N ALA A 191 17.38 -5.67 -7.56
CA ALA A 191 17.54 -7.06 -7.95
C ALA A 191 16.62 -7.48 -9.11
N ALA A 192 15.49 -6.78 -9.29
CA ALA A 192 14.59 -6.98 -10.42
C ALA A 192 14.99 -6.23 -11.70
N GLY A 193 16.12 -5.50 -11.69
CA GLY A 193 16.63 -4.77 -12.85
C GLY A 193 16.07 -3.36 -13.02
N ALA A 194 15.44 -2.79 -11.99
CA ALA A 194 15.00 -1.40 -11.97
C ALA A 194 15.86 -0.58 -10.99
N GLU A 195 16.56 0.43 -11.49
CA GLU A 195 17.38 1.30 -10.65
C GLU A 195 16.56 2.46 -10.09
N LEU A 196 16.45 2.51 -8.76
CA LEU A 196 15.75 3.55 -8.03
C LEU A 196 16.69 4.19 -7.00
N ARG A 197 16.38 5.41 -6.58
CA ARG A 197 17.08 6.05 -5.48
C ARG A 197 16.28 5.90 -4.19
N LEU A 198 16.98 5.84 -3.05
CA LEU A 198 16.33 5.66 -1.75
C LEU A 198 15.36 6.81 -1.40
N ASP A 199 15.64 8.03 -1.87
CA ASP A 199 14.77 9.21 -1.68
C ASP A 199 13.44 9.11 -2.44
N SER A 200 13.34 8.20 -3.41
CA SER A 200 12.08 7.88 -4.09
C SER A 200 11.18 6.90 -3.29
N ILE A 201 11.61 6.42 -2.12
CA ILE A 201 10.87 5.40 -1.34
C ILE A 201 10.44 5.97 0.01
N TYR A 202 9.13 6.18 0.14
CA TYR A 202 8.46 6.58 1.37
C TYR A 202 7.90 5.34 2.05
N ALA A 203 8.68 4.78 2.97
CA ALA A 203 8.30 3.66 3.82
C ALA A 203 8.97 3.78 5.19
N ASN A 204 8.62 2.87 6.10
CA ASN A 204 9.31 2.76 7.38
C ASN A 204 10.75 2.24 7.19
N GLU A 205 11.52 2.26 8.27
CA GLU A 205 12.85 1.67 8.29
C GLU A 205 13.14 0.93 9.59
N LEU A 206 14.01 -0.07 9.51
CA LEU A 206 14.64 -0.69 10.66
C LEU A 206 15.71 0.27 11.20
N GLN A 207 15.49 0.81 12.39
CA GLN A 207 16.40 1.78 12.99
C GLN A 207 17.80 1.19 13.13
N GLY A 208 18.81 1.94 12.70
CA GLY A 208 20.21 1.50 12.68
C GLY A 208 20.63 0.71 11.44
N ILE A 209 19.77 0.59 10.41
CA ILE A 209 20.19 0.09 9.09
C ILE A 209 20.89 1.21 8.32
N GLN A 210 22.21 1.28 8.49
CA GLN A 210 23.13 2.09 7.70
C GLN A 210 24.43 1.29 7.47
N GLU A 211 25.28 1.76 6.56
CA GLU A 211 26.55 1.09 6.26
C GLU A 211 27.42 0.94 7.52
N GLY A 212 27.94 -0.27 7.76
CA GLY A 212 28.77 -0.58 8.93
C GLY A 212 28.04 -0.65 10.27
N THR A 213 26.71 -0.58 10.28
CA THR A 213 25.88 -0.66 11.49
C THR A 213 24.81 -1.75 11.36
N SER A 214 24.24 -2.16 12.49
CA SER A 214 23.18 -3.17 12.55
C SER A 214 21.94 -2.61 13.22
N SER A 215 20.77 -3.08 12.80
CA SER A 215 19.51 -2.65 13.39
C SER A 215 19.43 -2.95 14.87
N ASN A 216 18.83 -2.04 15.64
CA ASN A 216 18.45 -2.30 17.04
C ASN A 216 17.11 -3.07 17.15
N GLY A 217 16.44 -3.35 16.02
CA GLY A 217 15.17 -4.06 15.94
C GLY A 217 13.92 -3.17 15.90
N HIS A 218 14.03 -1.88 16.21
CA HIS A 218 12.90 -0.95 16.18
C HIS A 218 12.52 -0.54 14.75
N ILE A 219 11.22 -0.47 14.49
CA ILE A 219 10.68 0.04 13.23
C ILE A 219 10.32 1.51 13.41
N SER A 220 11.06 2.39 12.76
CA SER A 220 10.87 3.83 12.80
C SER A 220 11.07 4.45 11.42
N PRO A 221 10.37 5.53 11.09
CA PRO A 221 10.72 6.31 9.91
C PRO A 221 12.10 6.96 10.11
N ASP A 222 12.99 6.87 9.11
CA ASP A 222 14.19 7.70 9.07
C ASP A 222 13.81 9.09 8.54
N GLY A 223 13.64 10.06 9.45
CA GLY A 223 13.39 11.48 9.15
C GLY A 223 11.96 11.88 8.73
N ASN A 224 11.02 10.94 8.58
CA ASN A 224 9.65 11.17 8.12
C ASN A 224 8.58 10.76 9.16
N THR A 225 7.29 10.93 8.86
CA THR A 225 6.19 10.34 9.65
C THR A 225 6.19 8.81 9.49
N LYS A 226 5.86 8.07 10.56
CA LYS A 226 5.71 6.61 10.51
C LYS A 226 4.48 6.27 9.65
N ILE A 227 4.61 5.31 8.73
CA ILE A 227 3.56 5.00 7.76
C ILE A 227 2.97 3.63 8.12
N VAL A 228 1.83 3.61 8.79
CA VAL A 228 1.16 2.36 9.22
C VAL A 228 -0.30 2.28 8.79
N SER A 229 -0.88 3.39 8.37
CA SER A 229 -2.31 3.50 8.04
C SER A 229 -2.54 4.23 6.72
N SER A 230 -3.80 4.16 6.26
CA SER A 230 -4.28 4.93 5.12
C SER A 230 -4.11 6.44 5.31
N GLY A 231 -4.37 6.95 6.52
CA GLY A 231 -4.19 8.36 6.85
C GLY A 231 -2.72 8.80 6.77
N ASP A 232 -1.79 7.97 7.22
CA ASP A 232 -0.35 8.26 7.12
C ASP A 232 0.11 8.34 5.65
N LYS A 233 -0.38 7.42 4.80
CA LYS A 233 -0.12 7.48 3.36
C LYS A 233 -0.72 8.75 2.75
N LEU A 234 -1.96 9.11 3.11
CA LEU A 234 -2.59 10.34 2.63
C LEU A 234 -1.76 11.58 2.98
N GLN A 235 -1.27 11.67 4.23
CA GLN A 235 -0.41 12.77 4.66
C GLN A 235 0.86 12.87 3.80
N CYS A 236 1.48 11.74 3.48
CA CYS A 236 2.64 11.70 2.60
C CYS A 236 2.31 12.13 1.16
N LEU A 237 1.19 11.67 0.61
CA LEU A 237 0.72 12.07 -0.72
C LEU A 237 0.50 13.58 -0.80
N GLU A 238 -0.12 14.19 0.22
CA GLU A 238 -0.35 15.64 0.26
C GLU A 238 0.95 16.44 0.43
N HIS A 239 1.93 15.91 1.16
CA HIS A 239 3.27 16.49 1.22
C HIS A 239 3.95 16.50 -0.15
N LEU A 240 3.90 15.37 -0.87
CA LEU A 240 4.42 15.24 -2.22
C LEU A 240 3.70 16.17 -3.22
N ARG A 241 2.37 16.30 -3.10
CA ARG A 241 1.55 17.25 -3.88
C ARG A 241 2.00 18.70 -3.64
N SER A 242 2.20 19.07 -2.38
CA SER A 242 2.64 20.42 -1.99
C SER A 242 4.04 20.74 -2.50
N ALA A 243 4.98 19.78 -2.43
CA ALA A 243 6.34 19.92 -2.95
C ALA A 243 6.36 20.18 -4.46
N ASN A 244 5.50 19.51 -5.23
CA ASN A 244 5.33 19.75 -6.67
C ASN A 244 4.88 21.19 -6.95
N LEU A 245 3.86 21.67 -6.23
CA LEU A 245 3.32 23.03 -6.39
C LEU A 245 4.37 24.10 -6.09
N THR A 246 5.12 23.95 -4.99
CA THR A 246 6.19 24.89 -4.61
C THR A 246 7.34 24.93 -5.62
N SER A 247 7.58 23.82 -6.32
CA SER A 247 8.59 23.72 -7.38
C SER A 247 8.10 24.26 -8.73
N GLY A 248 6.90 24.85 -8.80
CA GLY A 248 6.28 25.30 -10.04
C GLY A 248 5.85 24.17 -10.99
N LYS A 249 5.86 22.92 -10.52
CA LYS A 249 5.47 21.73 -11.29
C LYS A 249 4.02 21.39 -10.97
N SER A 250 3.10 21.76 -11.86
CA SER A 250 1.71 21.29 -11.77
C SER A 250 1.58 19.89 -12.39
N SER A 251 2.01 18.86 -11.67
CA SER A 251 1.89 17.47 -12.10
C SER A 251 0.59 16.83 -11.60
N GLN A 252 -0.07 16.06 -12.46
CA GLN A 252 -1.19 15.20 -12.05
C GLN A 252 -0.67 14.02 -11.25
N ILE A 253 -1.29 13.73 -10.11
CA ILE A 253 -0.93 12.57 -9.28
C ILE A 253 -1.77 11.37 -9.72
N VAL A 254 -1.08 10.33 -10.19
CA VAL A 254 -1.67 9.00 -10.36
C VAL A 254 -1.19 8.14 -9.21
N TYR A 255 -2.14 7.63 -8.41
CA TYR A 255 -1.85 6.72 -7.31
C TYR A 255 -2.26 5.29 -7.67
N ILE A 256 -1.41 4.31 -7.39
CA ILE A 256 -1.68 2.90 -7.65
C ILE A 256 -1.55 2.12 -6.35
N GLY A 257 -2.57 1.34 -5.99
CA GLY A 257 -2.61 0.53 -4.76
C GLY A 257 -3.55 -0.66 -4.91
N ASP A 258 -3.55 -1.59 -3.96
CA ASP A 258 -4.39 -2.80 -4.01
C ASP A 258 -5.30 -2.95 -2.78
N SER A 259 -5.07 -2.17 -1.73
CA SER A 259 -5.53 -2.50 -0.39
C SER A 259 -6.31 -1.40 0.30
N TRP A 260 -6.88 -1.75 1.47
CA TRP A 260 -7.59 -0.78 2.30
C TRP A 260 -6.67 0.31 2.87
N THR A 261 -5.36 0.04 2.99
CA THR A 261 -4.38 1.07 3.39
C THR A 261 -4.13 2.12 2.31
N ASP A 262 -4.67 1.92 1.10
CA ASP A 262 -4.49 2.82 -0.03
C ASP A 262 -5.73 3.66 -0.31
N ILE A 263 -6.86 3.36 0.33
CA ILE A 263 -8.17 3.91 -0.06
C ILE A 263 -8.19 5.44 -0.03
N GLU A 264 -7.58 6.08 0.97
CA GLU A 264 -7.55 7.54 1.02
C GLU A 264 -6.65 8.15 -0.04
N CYS A 265 -5.51 7.52 -0.37
CA CYS A 265 -4.64 7.96 -1.46
C CYS A 265 -5.32 7.79 -2.82
N LEU A 266 -5.98 6.65 -3.05
CA LEU A 266 -6.76 6.38 -4.27
C LEU A 266 -7.85 7.44 -4.46
N LEU A 267 -8.54 7.82 -3.38
CA LEU A 267 -9.60 8.83 -3.42
C LEU A 267 -9.07 10.27 -3.49
N ALA A 268 -7.85 10.54 -3.04
CA ALA A 268 -7.24 11.88 -3.08
C ALA A 268 -6.47 12.17 -4.38
N ALA A 269 -5.97 11.14 -5.07
CA ALA A 269 -5.24 11.28 -6.33
C ALA A 269 -6.11 11.90 -7.45
N ASP A 270 -5.46 12.45 -8.48
CA ASP A 270 -6.18 12.94 -9.68
C ASP A 270 -6.77 11.77 -10.47
N LEU A 271 -6.08 10.61 -10.44
CA LEU A 271 -6.56 9.29 -10.84
C LEU A 271 -6.04 8.23 -9.86
N GLY A 272 -6.96 7.45 -9.27
CA GLY A 272 -6.61 6.28 -8.45
C GLY A 272 -6.77 4.99 -9.25
N ILE A 273 -5.74 4.15 -9.30
CA ILE A 273 -5.77 2.85 -9.99
C ILE A 273 -5.66 1.73 -8.95
N CYS A 274 -6.72 0.94 -8.82
CA CYS A 274 -6.73 -0.26 -8.00
C CYS A 274 -6.13 -1.43 -8.79
N ILE A 275 -5.12 -2.10 -8.26
CA ILE A 275 -4.70 -3.40 -8.78
C ILE A 275 -5.74 -4.45 -8.41
N ARG A 276 -6.15 -5.27 -9.38
CA ARG A 276 -7.12 -6.35 -9.19
C ARG A 276 -6.68 -7.62 -9.92
N ASP A 277 -6.23 -8.59 -9.15
CA ASP A 277 -5.95 -9.94 -9.64
C ASP A 277 -7.23 -10.68 -10.03
N ASP A 278 -7.08 -11.74 -10.83
CA ASP A 278 -8.14 -12.70 -11.10
C ASP A 278 -7.70 -14.13 -10.72
N PRO A 279 -8.25 -14.73 -9.65
CA PRO A 279 -9.20 -14.14 -8.71
C PRO A 279 -8.51 -13.15 -7.75
N MET A 280 -9.26 -12.14 -7.30
CA MET A 280 -8.75 -11.15 -6.35
C MET A 280 -8.26 -11.76 -5.03
N GLY A 281 -7.15 -11.22 -4.53
CA GLY A 281 -6.67 -11.45 -3.17
C GLY A 281 -7.59 -10.87 -2.09
N SER A 282 -7.35 -11.20 -0.82
CA SER A 282 -8.19 -10.73 0.30
C SER A 282 -8.12 -9.21 0.50
N SER A 283 -6.95 -8.58 0.30
CA SER A 283 -6.79 -7.11 0.36
C SER A 283 -7.62 -6.42 -0.72
N GLN A 284 -7.49 -6.89 -1.96
CA GLN A 284 -8.20 -6.38 -3.13
C GLN A 284 -9.72 -6.56 -3.02
N LYS A 285 -10.18 -7.73 -2.55
CA LYS A 285 -11.62 -7.96 -2.28
C LYS A 285 -12.16 -6.96 -1.27
N ARG A 286 -11.44 -6.76 -0.17
CA ARG A 286 -11.83 -5.82 0.87
C ARG A 286 -11.92 -4.38 0.36
N LEU A 287 -10.95 -3.96 -0.45
CA LEU A 287 -10.98 -2.64 -1.09
C LEU A 287 -12.15 -2.53 -2.08
N ALA A 288 -12.38 -3.55 -2.92
CA ALA A 288 -13.48 -3.58 -3.87
C ALA A 288 -14.85 -3.49 -3.19
N GLU A 289 -15.06 -4.28 -2.12
CA GLU A 289 -16.27 -4.25 -1.29
C GLU A 289 -16.45 -2.90 -0.59
N ALA A 290 -15.36 -2.28 -0.13
CA ALA A 290 -15.41 -0.94 0.45
C ALA A 290 -15.85 0.10 -0.59
N LEU A 291 -15.24 0.12 -1.78
CA LEU A 291 -15.62 1.06 -2.84
C LEU A 291 -17.10 0.89 -3.25
N GLU A 292 -17.58 -0.34 -3.40
CA GLU A 292 -18.99 -0.63 -3.70
C GLU A 292 -19.93 -0.14 -2.59
N ARG A 293 -19.64 -0.48 -1.32
CA ARG A 293 -20.41 -0.06 -0.15
C ARG A 293 -20.50 1.45 -0.01
N LEU A 294 -19.44 2.16 -0.38
CA LEU A 294 -19.34 3.63 -0.34
C LEU A 294 -19.97 4.31 -1.56
N GLY A 295 -20.49 3.54 -2.52
CA GLY A 295 -21.09 4.07 -3.74
C GLY A 295 -20.06 4.70 -4.70
N ILE A 296 -18.82 4.23 -4.66
CA ILE A 296 -17.73 4.69 -5.53
C ILE A 296 -17.61 3.75 -6.72
N GLN A 297 -17.76 4.30 -7.92
CA GLN A 297 -17.66 3.52 -9.14
C GLN A 297 -16.19 3.21 -9.45
N CYS A 298 -15.83 1.93 -9.49
CA CYS A 298 -14.50 1.47 -9.87
C CYS A 298 -14.56 0.68 -11.20
N LEU A 299 -14.44 1.43 -12.30
CA LEU A 299 -14.49 0.90 -13.66
C LEU A 299 -13.14 0.31 -14.10
N PRO A 300 -13.09 -0.56 -15.12
CA PRO A 300 -11.83 -0.94 -15.77
C PRO A 300 -11.07 0.30 -16.26
N LEU A 301 -9.73 0.30 -16.21
CA LEU A 301 -8.88 1.43 -16.58
C LEU A 301 -9.14 1.94 -18.01
N LYS A 302 -9.43 1.05 -18.96
CA LYS A 302 -9.82 1.43 -20.32
C LYS A 302 -11.08 2.31 -20.42
N ASP A 303 -11.93 2.31 -19.39
CA ASP A 303 -13.18 3.08 -19.31
C ASP A 303 -13.04 4.31 -18.39
N TRP A 304 -11.81 4.73 -18.07
CA TRP A 304 -11.53 5.77 -17.06
C TRP A 304 -12.24 7.11 -17.32
N GLU A 305 -12.49 7.49 -18.57
CA GLU A 305 -13.20 8.74 -18.93
C GLU A 305 -14.65 8.78 -18.43
N LYS A 306 -15.22 7.61 -18.11
CA LYS A 306 -16.59 7.46 -17.60
C LYS A 306 -16.64 7.39 -16.07
N SER A 307 -15.50 7.59 -15.40
CA SER A 307 -15.43 7.52 -13.94
C SER A 307 -16.30 8.59 -13.29
N ASP A 308 -16.77 8.29 -12.08
CA ASP A 308 -17.46 9.28 -11.26
C ASP A 308 -16.46 10.34 -10.73
N LYS A 309 -16.95 11.24 -9.87
CA LYS A 309 -16.15 12.34 -9.28
C LYS A 309 -14.88 11.86 -8.53
N TRP A 310 -14.78 10.59 -8.17
CA TRP A 310 -13.63 10.06 -7.45
C TRP A 310 -12.47 9.72 -8.39
N ASN A 311 -12.72 9.48 -9.67
CA ASN A 311 -11.73 9.02 -10.65
C ASN A 311 -10.95 7.81 -10.15
N VAL A 312 -11.66 6.78 -9.66
CA VAL A 312 -11.05 5.51 -9.25
C VAL A 312 -11.38 4.44 -10.27
N VAL A 313 -10.36 3.76 -10.76
CA VAL A 313 -10.46 2.69 -11.77
C VAL A 313 -9.67 1.48 -11.30
N TRP A 314 -9.70 0.39 -12.06
CA TRP A 314 -8.88 -0.78 -11.80
C TRP A 314 -8.15 -1.31 -13.03
N ALA A 315 -6.99 -1.92 -12.81
CA ALA A 315 -6.20 -2.63 -13.80
C ALA A 315 -5.72 -3.97 -13.23
N ARG A 316 -5.43 -4.95 -14.10
CA ARG A 316 -4.91 -6.27 -13.66
C ARG A 316 -3.45 -6.19 -13.23
N ASP A 317 -2.66 -5.50 -14.02
CA ASP A 317 -1.20 -5.46 -13.91
C ASP A 317 -0.64 -4.21 -14.59
N PHE A 318 0.69 -4.11 -14.65
CA PHE A 318 1.36 -2.97 -15.24
C PHE A 318 1.41 -3.01 -16.77
N ASP A 319 1.11 -4.14 -17.43
CA ASP A 319 0.98 -4.15 -18.88
C ASP A 319 -0.24 -3.31 -19.29
N GLU A 320 -1.39 -3.53 -18.65
CA GLU A 320 -2.60 -2.74 -18.87
C GLU A 320 -2.40 -1.25 -18.53
N ILE A 321 -1.67 -0.95 -17.46
CA ILE A 321 -1.35 0.44 -17.07
C ILE A 321 -0.42 1.09 -18.08
N ASN A 322 0.59 0.38 -18.57
CA ASN A 322 1.56 0.90 -19.52
C ASN A 322 0.92 1.13 -20.90
N GLU A 323 0.08 0.21 -21.37
CA GLU A 323 -0.73 0.39 -22.59
C GLU A 323 -1.61 1.64 -22.49
N TRP A 324 -2.28 1.82 -21.36
CA TRP A 324 -3.10 3.01 -21.09
C TRP A 324 -2.26 4.29 -21.09
N ALA A 325 -1.12 4.29 -20.38
CA ALA A 325 -0.23 5.45 -20.29
C ALA A 325 0.25 5.89 -21.68
N GLN A 326 0.75 4.94 -22.48
CA GLN A 326 1.19 5.21 -23.86
C GLN A 326 0.05 5.73 -24.74
N SER A 327 -1.14 5.13 -24.66
CA SER A 327 -2.30 5.54 -25.48
C SER A 327 -2.80 6.96 -25.15
N THR A 328 -2.54 7.43 -23.93
CA THR A 328 -2.99 8.74 -23.44
C THR A 328 -1.87 9.80 -23.42
N GLY A 329 -0.66 9.44 -23.87
CA GLY A 329 0.50 10.33 -23.88
C GLY A 329 1.07 10.61 -22.49
N ARG A 330 0.92 9.67 -21.56
CA ARG A 330 1.33 9.75 -20.16
C ARG A 330 2.58 8.93 -19.85
#